data_AF-A0A1W1CUK2-F1
#
_entry.id   AF-A0A1W1CUK2-F1
#
_cell.length_a   1.000
_cell.length_b   1.000
_cell.length_c   1.000
_cell.angle_alpha   90.00
_cell.angle_beta   90.00
_cell.angle_gamma   90.00
#
_symmetry.space_group_name_H-M   'P 1'
#
loop_
_entity.id
_entity.type
_entity.pdbx_description
1 polymer ?
#
loop_
_entity_poly.entity_id
_entity_poly.type
_entity_poly.pdbx_seq_one_letter_code
_entity_poly.pdbx_strand_id
1 'polypeptide(L)'
;MDINEEQQLLKDIEQGVYISKPLSDAKVKKYQDYAKYTKQLNAKKQTTIRFNVQDLAIIKAKAKLSGIGYQNIIQALVHNYANGKIDLKL
;
A
#
# COMPACT_ATOMS: atom_id res chain seq x y z
N MET A 1 20.81 -4.66 21.19
CA MET A 1 20.23 -5.89 21.74
C MET A 1 21.40 -6.62 22.34
N ASP A 2 21.45 -6.66 23.66
CA ASP A 2 22.60 -7.18 24.40
C ASP A 2 22.58 -8.71 24.35
N ILE A 3 23.73 -9.37 24.22
CA ILE A 3 23.83 -10.85 24.13
C ILE A 3 23.16 -11.53 25.34
N ASN A 4 23.14 -10.82 26.47
CA ASN A 4 22.49 -11.26 27.71
C ASN A 4 20.95 -11.27 27.61
N GLU A 5 20.34 -10.36 26.85
CA GLU A 5 18.87 -10.31 26.66
C GLU A 5 18.39 -11.50 25.82
N GLU A 6 19.15 -11.88 24.80
CA GLU A 6 18.83 -13.01 23.92
C GLU A 6 18.97 -14.35 24.66
N GLN A 7 20.03 -14.50 25.47
CA GLN A 7 20.23 -15.69 26.31
C GLN A 7 19.15 -15.83 27.39
N GLN A 8 18.69 -14.73 27.98
CA GLN A 8 17.61 -14.76 28.96
C GLN A 8 16.28 -15.14 28.30
N LEU A 9 15.99 -14.59 27.12
CA LEU A 9 14.79 -14.93 26.35
C LEU A 9 14.74 -16.42 25.98
N LEU A 10 15.88 -16.99 25.55
CA LEU A 10 15.99 -18.43 25.25
C LEU A 10 15.67 -19.28 26.49
N LYS A 11 16.23 -18.95 27.65
CA LYS A 11 15.94 -19.65 28.91
C LYS A 11 14.46 -19.55 29.29
N ASP A 12 13.86 -18.39 29.15
CA ASP A 12 12.44 -18.17 29.51
C ASP A 12 11.48 -18.93 28.57
N ILE A 13 11.86 -19.09 27.29
CA ILE A 13 11.15 -19.93 26.29
C ILE A 13 11.30 -21.42 26.64
N GLU A 14 12.53 -21.88 26.89
CA GLU A 14 12.83 -23.28 27.24
C GLU A 14 12.17 -23.71 28.55
N GLN A 15 12.08 -22.79 29.52
CA GLN A 15 11.41 -23.01 30.81
C GLN A 15 9.88 -22.93 30.72
N GLY A 16 9.33 -22.61 29.55
CA GLY A 16 7.87 -22.55 29.34
C GLY A 16 7.17 -21.44 30.14
N VAL A 17 7.91 -20.40 30.53
CA VAL A 17 7.39 -19.29 31.36
C VAL A 17 6.30 -18.51 30.62
N TYR A 18 6.38 -18.49 29.28
CA TYR A 18 5.40 -17.85 28.43
C TYR A 18 4.17 -18.72 28.22
N ILE A 19 3.08 -18.33 28.87
CA ILE A 19 1.75 -18.89 28.64
C ILE A 19 1.07 -18.21 27.45
N SER A 20 0.55 -19.02 26.52
CA SER A 20 -0.25 -18.52 25.40
C SER A 20 -1.54 -17.90 25.95
N LYS A 21 -1.63 -16.57 25.89
CA LYS A 21 -2.84 -15.83 26.26
C LYS A 21 -3.70 -15.68 25.02
N PRO A 22 -4.84 -16.39 24.92
CA PRO A 22 -5.73 -16.22 23.78
C PRO A 22 -6.22 -14.77 23.72
N LEU A 23 -6.23 -14.21 22.52
CA LEU A 23 -6.85 -12.91 22.27
C LEU A 23 -8.35 -13.01 22.52
N SER A 24 -8.94 -11.99 23.14
CA SER A 24 -10.40 -11.93 23.21
C SER A 24 -10.98 -11.76 21.81
N ASP A 25 -12.18 -12.32 21.58
CA ASP A 25 -12.88 -12.23 20.28
C ASP A 25 -12.99 -10.78 19.78
N ALA A 26 -13.18 -9.83 20.70
CA ALA A 26 -13.20 -8.40 20.38
C ALA A 26 -11.87 -7.89 19.81
N LYS A 27 -10.73 -8.33 20.36
CA LYS A 27 -9.40 -7.95 19.86
C LYS A 27 -9.09 -8.64 18.52
N VAL A 28 -9.46 -9.91 18.39
CA VAL A 28 -9.33 -10.64 17.12
C VAL A 28 -10.09 -9.92 16.02
N LYS A 29 -11.36 -9.58 16.25
CA LYS A 29 -12.19 -8.84 15.31
C LYS A 29 -11.58 -7.48 14.94
N LYS A 30 -11.11 -6.72 15.94
CA LYS A 30 -10.46 -5.43 15.73
C LYS A 30 -9.23 -5.54 14.83
N TYR A 31 -8.37 -6.54 15.05
CA TYR A 31 -7.19 -6.76 14.22
C TYR A 31 -7.54 -7.24 12.81
N GLN A 32 -8.57 -8.07 12.66
CA GLN A 32 -9.08 -8.47 11.36
C GLN A 32 -9.61 -7.25 10.56
N ASP A 33 -10.31 -6.34 11.22
CA ASP A 33 -10.85 -5.14 10.56
C ASP A 33 -9.73 -4.19 10.12
N TYR A 34 -8.69 -4.01 10.94
CA TYR A 34 -7.50 -3.26 10.55
C TYR A 34 -6.75 -3.90 9.37
N ALA A 35 -6.57 -5.23 9.38
CA ALA A 35 -5.95 -5.94 8.28
C ALA A 35 -6.76 -5.78 6.97
N LYS A 36 -8.10 -5.88 7.05
CA LYS A 36 -8.98 -5.65 5.90
C LYS A 36 -8.87 -4.23 5.37
N TYR A 37 -8.89 -3.22 6.24
CA TYR A 37 -8.79 -1.82 5.85
C TYR A 37 -7.46 -1.53 5.14
N THR A 38 -6.33 -1.95 5.73
CA THR A 38 -5.00 -1.79 5.11
C THR A 38 -4.91 -2.53 3.78
N LYS A 39 -5.50 -3.73 3.67
CA LYS A 39 -5.55 -4.47 2.40
C LYS A 39 -6.36 -3.72 1.34
N GLN A 40 -7.48 -3.10 1.72
CA GLN A 40 -8.32 -2.30 0.82
C GLN A 40 -7.61 -1.06 0.30
N LEU A 41 -6.84 -0.36 1.15
CA LEU A 41 -6.06 0.81 0.73
C LEU A 41 -5.02 0.49 -0.35
N ASN A 42 -4.46 -0.72 -0.32
CA ASN A 42 -3.47 -1.18 -1.31
C ASN A 42 -4.12 -1.86 -2.53
N ALA A 43 -5.44 -2.03 -2.53
CA ALA A 43 -6.14 -2.66 -3.64
C ALA A 43 -6.25 -1.71 -4.83
N LYS A 44 -5.93 -2.21 -6.03
CA LYS A 44 -6.18 -1.47 -7.27
C LYS A 44 -7.68 -1.47 -7.56
N LYS A 45 -8.25 -0.28 -7.74
CA LYS A 45 -9.66 -0.10 -8.16
C LYS A 45 -9.71 0.47 -9.57
N GLN A 46 -10.48 -0.16 -10.45
CA GLN A 46 -10.72 0.36 -11.79
C GLN A 46 -11.70 1.54 -11.74
N THR A 47 -11.39 2.59 -12.51
CA THR A 47 -12.27 3.75 -12.69
C THR A 47 -12.26 4.18 -14.15
N THR A 48 -13.37 4.76 -14.61
CA THR A 48 -13.51 5.27 -15.98
C THR A 48 -13.30 6.78 -15.98
N ILE A 49 -12.37 7.26 -16.80
CA ILE A 49 -12.11 8.68 -17.00
C ILE A 49 -12.47 9.01 -18.45
N ARG A 50 -13.29 10.06 -18.65
CA ARG A 50 -13.60 10.59 -19.97
C ARG A 50 -12.51 11.57 -20.39
N PHE A 51 -11.99 11.38 -21.60
CA PHE A 51 -11.02 12.28 -22.23
C PHE A 51 -11.63 12.85 -23.50
N ASN A 52 -11.24 14.08 -23.86
CA ASN A 52 -11.42 14.51 -25.23
C ASN A 52 -10.43 13.74 -26.15
N VAL A 53 -10.74 13.67 -27.43
CA VAL A 53 -9.96 12.88 -28.40
C VAL A 53 -8.54 13.44 -28.57
N GLN A 54 -8.40 14.77 -28.51
CA GLN A 54 -7.14 15.47 -28.72
C GLN A 54 -6.13 15.18 -27.60
N ASP A 55 -6.53 15.29 -26.34
CA ASP A 55 -5.70 15.03 -25.17
C ASP A 55 -5.24 13.57 -25.13
N LEU A 56 -6.16 12.64 -25.43
CA LEU A 56 -5.81 11.23 -25.48
C LEU A 56 -4.78 10.95 -26.59
N ALA A 57 -4.88 11.61 -27.74
CA ALA A 57 -3.91 11.48 -28.82
C ALA A 57 -2.53 12.01 -28.40
N ILE A 58 -2.47 13.17 -27.73
CA ILE A 58 -1.24 13.76 -27.21
C ILE A 58 -0.59 12.84 -26.17
N ILE A 59 -1.37 12.30 -25.23
CA ILE A 59 -0.86 11.37 -24.21
C ILE A 59 -0.30 10.10 -24.87
N LYS A 60 -1.00 9.53 -25.86
CA LYS A 60 -0.51 8.37 -26.61
C LYS A 60 0.77 8.65 -27.38
N ALA A 61 0.93 9.84 -27.97
CA ALA A 61 2.15 10.24 -28.64
C ALA A 61 3.33 10.33 -27.67
N LYS A 62 3.13 10.98 -26.51
CA LYS A 62 4.15 11.04 -25.44
C LYS A 62 4.53 9.65 -24.93
N ALA A 63 3.53 8.79 -24.73
CA ALA A 63 3.71 7.40 -24.33
C ALA A 63 4.61 6.62 -25.30
N LYS A 64 4.34 6.76 -26.61
CA LYS A 64 5.13 6.13 -27.67
C LYS A 64 6.59 6.61 -27.67
N LEU A 65 6.83 7.90 -27.45
CA LEU A 65 8.19 8.46 -27.39
C LEU A 65 8.97 7.95 -26.17
N SER A 66 8.32 7.81 -25.03
CA SER A 66 8.95 7.32 -23.79
C SER A 66 9.04 5.79 -23.69
N GLY A 67 8.46 5.04 -24.64
CA GLY A 67 8.41 3.58 -24.60
C GLY A 67 7.52 3.01 -23.48
N ILE A 68 6.67 3.84 -22.88
CA ILE A 68 5.80 3.48 -21.74
C ILE A 68 4.35 3.44 -22.23
N GLY A 69 3.54 2.49 -21.78
CA GLY A 69 2.11 2.46 -22.08
C GLY A 69 1.40 3.73 -21.61
N TYR A 70 0.46 4.27 -22.40
CA TYR A 70 -0.23 5.51 -22.05
C TYR A 70 -1.01 5.42 -20.73
N GLN A 71 -1.50 4.22 -20.37
CA GLN A 71 -2.14 3.99 -19.07
C GLN A 71 -1.16 4.19 -17.90
N ASN A 72 0.10 3.79 -18.06
CA ASN A 72 1.13 3.94 -17.01
C ASN A 72 1.49 5.41 -16.81
N ILE A 73 1.51 6.22 -17.87
CA ILE A 73 1.68 7.68 -17.75
C ILE A 73 0.53 8.28 -16.94
N ILE A 74 -0.72 7.92 -17.27
CA ILE A 74 -1.90 8.40 -16.53
C ILE A 74 -1.82 7.97 -15.06
N GLN A 75 -1.44 6.72 -14.78
CA GLN A 75 -1.27 6.22 -13.42
C GLN A 75 -0.20 7.00 -12.66
N ALA A 76 0.95 7.28 -13.28
CA ALA A 76 2.03 8.05 -12.68
C ALA A 76 1.61 9.49 -12.38
N LEU A 77 0.86 10.13 -13.29
CA LEU A 77 0.31 11.48 -13.08
C LEU A 77 -0.63 11.51 -11.87
N VAL A 78 -1.60 10.60 -11.81
CA VAL A 78 -2.54 10.52 -10.68
C VAL A 78 -1.80 10.26 -9.36
N HIS A 79 -0.83 9.34 -9.35
CA HIS A 79 -0.04 9.04 -8.17
C HIS A 79 0.81 10.23 -7.70
N ASN A 80 1.46 10.94 -8.63
CA ASN A 80 2.28 12.10 -8.31
C ASN A 80 1.43 13.27 -7.81
N TYR A 81 0.23 13.48 -8.37
CA TYR A 81 -0.72 14.46 -7.86
C TYR A 81 -1.19 14.11 -6.45
N ALA A 82 -1.61 12.86 -6.22
CA ALA A 82 -2.08 12.41 -4.90
C ALA A 82 -1.00 12.53 -3.80
N ASN A 83 0.28 12.42 -4.17
CA ASN A 83 1.42 12.56 -3.26
C ASN A 83 2.00 13.99 -3.18
N GLY A 84 1.32 14.99 -3.76
CA GLY A 84 1.76 16.39 -3.69
C GLY A 84 3.01 16.72 -4.51
N LYS A 85 3.41 15.86 -5.45
CA LYS A 85 4.55 16.11 -6.35
C LYS A 85 4.18 16.98 -7.55
N ILE A 86 2.89 17.13 -7.82
CA ILE A 86 2.34 17.95 -8.92
C ILE A 86 1.23 18.81 -8.32
N ASP A 87 1.22 20.09 -8.66
CA ASP A 87 0.14 21.02 -8.33
C ASP A 87 -0.79 21.20 -9.54
N LEU A 88 -2.11 21.11 -9.32
CA LEU A 88 -3.11 21.34 -10.35
C LEU A 88 -3.63 22.77 -10.23
N LYS A 89 -3.37 23.58 -11.24
CA LYS A 89 -4.02 24.87 -11.40
C LYS A 89 -5.34 24.65 -12.13
N LEU A 90 -6.44 24.90 -11.42
CA LEU A 90 -7.81 24.83 -11.94
C LEU A 90 -8.26 26.20 -12.46
#